data_AF-A0A0A1X8X2-F1
#
_entry.id   AF-A0A0A1X8X2-F1
#
_cell.length_a   1.000
_cell.length_b   1.000
_cell.length_c   1.000
_cell.angle_alpha   90.00
_cell.angle_beta   90.00
_cell.angle_gamma   90.00
#
_symmetry.space_group_name_H-M   'P 1'
#
loop_
_entity.id
_entity.type
_entity.pdbx_description
1 polymer ?
#
loop_
_entity_poly.entity_id
_entity_poly.type
_entity_poly.pdbx_seq_one_letter_code
_entity_poly.pdbx_strand_id
1 'polypeptide(L)'
;MHSTLLDELNQNGYVVVEDFLTPTEVDELYLAGRGLCLDAPKENRKIFSTVNQKDAHSRETYFLDSGDKVRFFFEEGAFGESGELLVDPMMALNKVGHYLHVQHPIFNKITFSDRVKEVCLQLNFNKPAVCQSMYIYKNPGIGGEVISHQDSWFLHTEPNSVIGFWFALEDCTIQNGCLQVIKGSHKSGIHRHYKRNPEKGANQLLVYDRPAPIYPESSYTPLLVDKGKVK
;
A
#
# COMPACT_ATOMS: atom_id res chain seq x y z
N MET A 1 -3.92 -31.14 0.34
CA MET A 1 -4.91 -30.64 -0.63
C MET A 1 -4.16 -29.79 -1.64
N HIS A 2 -4.41 -29.98 -2.93
CA HIS A 2 -3.86 -29.13 -3.99
C HIS A 2 -4.67 -27.82 -4.00
N SER A 3 -4.01 -26.69 -3.88
CA SER A 3 -4.66 -25.38 -3.76
C SER A 3 -4.59 -24.66 -5.10
N THR A 4 -5.74 -24.44 -5.73
CA THR A 4 -5.82 -23.70 -7.01
C THR A 4 -5.29 -22.28 -6.87
N LEU A 5 -5.48 -21.64 -5.71
CA LEU A 5 -4.94 -20.30 -5.43
C LEU A 5 -3.42 -20.29 -5.49
N LEU A 6 -2.77 -21.31 -4.91
CA LEU A 6 -1.31 -21.40 -4.91
C LEU A 6 -0.78 -21.63 -6.33
N ASP A 7 -1.46 -22.44 -7.13
CA ASP A 7 -1.06 -22.68 -8.52
C ASP A 7 -1.15 -21.42 -9.37
N GLU A 8 -2.27 -20.69 -9.25
CA GLU A 8 -2.48 -19.42 -9.95
C GLU A 8 -1.47 -18.37 -9.51
N LEU A 9 -1.23 -18.23 -8.20
CA LEU A 9 -0.21 -17.34 -7.68
C LEU A 9 1.19 -17.71 -8.20
N ASN A 10 1.55 -18.99 -8.21
CA ASN A 10 2.83 -19.47 -8.75
C ASN A 10 2.94 -19.24 -10.26
N GLN A 11 1.84 -19.36 -11.01
CA GLN A 11 1.81 -19.14 -12.45
C GLN A 11 1.92 -17.65 -12.79
N ASN A 12 1.07 -16.83 -12.17
CA ASN A 12 0.77 -15.46 -12.59
C ASN A 12 1.52 -14.41 -11.76
N GLY A 13 1.85 -14.70 -10.51
CA GLY A 13 2.40 -13.75 -9.54
C GLY A 13 1.34 -12.98 -8.76
N TYR A 14 0.07 -13.24 -9.04
CA TYR A 14 -1.10 -12.71 -8.35
C TYR A 14 -2.27 -13.69 -8.55
N VAL A 15 -3.29 -13.58 -7.71
CA VAL A 15 -4.55 -14.31 -7.85
C VAL A 15 -5.70 -13.38 -7.46
N VAL A 16 -6.82 -13.43 -8.17
CA VAL A 16 -8.01 -12.63 -7.81
C VAL A 16 -9.00 -13.55 -7.15
N VAL A 17 -9.37 -13.26 -5.91
CA VAL A 17 -10.42 -13.99 -5.19
C VAL A 17 -11.68 -13.13 -5.18
N GLU A 18 -12.69 -13.60 -5.92
CA GLU A 18 -13.97 -12.93 -6.03
C GLU A 18 -14.79 -13.10 -4.74
N ASP A 19 -15.71 -12.16 -4.50
CA ASP A 19 -16.67 -12.17 -3.38
C ASP A 19 -16.02 -12.40 -2.00
N PHE A 20 -14.79 -11.92 -1.83
CA PHE A 20 -14.04 -12.17 -0.61
C PHE A 20 -14.61 -11.42 0.59
N LEU A 21 -14.97 -10.14 0.43
CA LEU A 21 -15.63 -9.34 1.45
C LEU A 21 -17.13 -9.29 1.19
N THR A 22 -17.92 -9.30 2.26
CA THR A 22 -19.37 -9.03 2.15
C THR A 22 -19.61 -7.55 1.87
N PRO A 23 -20.73 -7.16 1.23
CA PRO A 23 -21.03 -5.75 0.97
C PRO A 23 -20.96 -4.87 2.23
N THR A 24 -21.44 -5.37 3.36
CA THR A 24 -21.38 -4.69 4.66
C THR A 24 -19.95 -4.46 5.13
N GLU A 25 -19.06 -5.45 5.00
CA GLU A 25 -17.66 -5.29 5.39
C GLU A 25 -16.92 -4.30 4.50
N VAL A 26 -17.27 -4.26 3.21
CA VAL A 26 -16.71 -3.26 2.31
C VAL A 26 -17.15 -1.86 2.72
N ASP A 27 -18.44 -1.67 3.02
CA ASP A 27 -18.96 -0.39 3.49
C ASP A 27 -18.36 0.02 4.84
N GLU A 28 -18.19 -0.93 5.78
CA GLU A 28 -17.52 -0.70 7.07
C GLU A 28 -16.07 -0.21 6.87
N LEU A 29 -15.29 -0.89 6.02
CA LEU A 29 -13.91 -0.52 5.71
C LEU A 29 -13.83 0.82 4.97
N TYR A 30 -14.71 1.04 4.01
CA TYR A 30 -14.78 2.28 3.27
C TYR A 30 -15.08 3.46 4.19
N LEU A 31 -16.13 3.38 5.00
CA LEU A 31 -16.51 4.43 5.95
C LEU A 31 -15.43 4.66 7.01
N ALA A 32 -14.82 3.59 7.54
CA ALA A 32 -13.68 3.70 8.46
C ALA A 32 -12.52 4.46 7.81
N GLY A 33 -12.15 4.09 6.58
CA GLY A 33 -11.10 4.75 5.82
C GLY A 33 -11.40 6.21 5.53
N ARG A 34 -12.63 6.55 5.14
CA ARG A 34 -13.05 7.94 4.93
C ARG A 34 -13.02 8.74 6.24
N GLY A 35 -13.40 8.13 7.36
CA GLY A 35 -13.33 8.75 8.69
C GLY A 35 -11.92 9.20 9.06
N LEU A 36 -10.88 8.46 8.67
CA LEU A 36 -9.48 8.82 8.93
C LEU A 36 -9.08 10.17 8.33
N CYS A 37 -9.71 10.61 7.23
CA CYS A 37 -9.45 11.95 6.68
C CYS A 37 -9.81 13.07 7.66
N LEU A 38 -10.83 12.85 8.50
CA LEU A 38 -11.28 13.80 9.52
C LEU A 38 -10.38 13.77 10.76
N ASP A 39 -9.81 12.61 11.08
CA ASP A 39 -8.94 12.40 12.23
C ASP A 39 -7.50 12.90 12.01
N ALA A 40 -7.12 13.23 10.76
CA ALA A 40 -5.77 13.63 10.39
C ALA A 40 -5.31 14.89 11.17
N PRO A 41 -4.34 14.76 12.11
CA PRO A 41 -3.92 15.85 12.97
C PRO A 41 -3.30 17.01 12.20
N LYS A 42 -3.52 18.25 12.67
CA LYS A 42 -3.01 19.45 12.00
C LYS A 42 -1.47 19.52 12.04
N GLU A 43 -0.83 19.04 13.10
CA GLU A 43 0.63 19.00 13.19
C GLU A 43 1.26 18.10 12.13
N ASN A 44 0.59 17.02 11.73
CA ASN A 44 1.09 16.14 10.68
C ASN A 44 1.12 16.85 9.33
N ARG A 45 0.19 17.77 9.06
CA ARG A 45 0.15 18.57 7.82
C ARG A 45 1.42 19.39 7.63
N LYS A 46 1.98 19.94 8.71
CA LYS A 46 3.22 20.72 8.67
C LYS A 46 4.43 19.93 8.21
N ILE A 47 4.43 18.61 8.42
CA ILE A 47 5.51 17.72 7.98
C ILE A 47 5.51 17.59 6.45
N PHE A 48 4.34 17.70 5.82
CA PHE A 48 4.16 17.49 4.39
C PHE A 48 4.00 18.79 3.58
N SER A 49 3.91 19.94 4.25
CA SER A 49 3.74 21.25 3.63
C SER A 49 5.07 21.94 3.31
N THR A 50 5.90 21.43 2.40
CA THR A 50 7.31 21.85 2.45
C THR A 50 8.01 22.07 1.12
N VAL A 51 8.51 23.31 1.00
CA VAL A 51 9.32 23.91 -0.05
C VAL A 51 10.85 23.71 0.21
N ASN A 52 11.28 23.15 1.37
CA ASN A 52 12.70 23.09 1.78
C ASN A 52 13.26 21.67 2.05
N GLN A 53 14.60 21.53 1.98
CA GLN A 53 15.33 20.27 2.20
C GLN A 53 15.25 19.72 3.64
N LYS A 54 15.17 20.56 4.67
CA LYS A 54 15.02 20.11 6.09
C LYS A 54 13.76 19.27 6.31
N ASP A 55 12.79 19.45 5.43
CA ASP A 55 11.50 18.80 5.51
C ASP A 55 11.49 17.42 4.84
N ALA A 56 12.37 17.18 3.88
CA ALA A 56 12.60 15.85 3.32
C ALA A 56 13.07 14.87 4.40
N HIS A 57 14.04 15.27 5.22
CA HIS A 57 14.53 14.44 6.34
C HIS A 57 13.46 14.18 7.40
N SER A 58 12.65 15.19 7.71
CA SER A 58 11.54 15.07 8.67
C SER A 58 10.45 14.12 8.16
N ARG A 59 10.12 14.17 6.85
CA ARG A 59 9.20 13.23 6.20
C ARG A 59 9.73 11.80 6.20
N GLU A 60 11.01 11.60 5.91
CA GLU A 60 11.62 10.26 5.96
C GLU A 60 11.63 9.68 7.38
N THR A 61 11.92 10.51 8.40
CA THR A 61 11.85 10.09 9.81
C THR A 61 10.41 9.75 10.21
N TYR A 62 9.45 10.60 9.82
CA TYR A 62 8.02 10.34 10.02
C TYR A 62 7.55 9.07 9.27
N PHE A 63 8.14 8.74 8.14
CA PHE A 63 7.87 7.48 7.47
C PHE A 63 8.52 6.31 8.22
N LEU A 64 9.79 6.40 8.60
CA LEU A 64 10.52 5.28 9.23
C LEU A 64 9.94 4.87 10.60
N ASP A 65 9.46 5.83 11.38
CA ASP A 65 8.91 5.58 12.72
C ASP A 65 7.40 5.22 12.69
N SER A 66 6.84 4.94 11.51
CA SER A 66 5.41 4.68 11.32
C SER A 66 5.00 3.20 11.37
N GLY A 67 5.97 2.28 11.44
CA GLY A 67 5.72 0.83 11.31
C GLY A 67 4.74 0.27 12.35
N ASP A 68 4.71 0.85 13.54
CA ASP A 68 3.86 0.48 14.68
C ASP A 68 2.79 1.55 15.00
N LYS A 69 2.53 2.48 14.09
CA LYS A 69 1.61 3.62 14.29
C LYS A 69 0.61 3.75 13.14
N VAL A 70 -0.49 4.45 13.42
CA VAL A 70 -1.40 4.97 12.41
C VAL A 70 -0.97 6.41 12.12
N ARG A 71 -0.43 6.63 10.92
CA ARG A 71 0.13 7.89 10.43
C ARG A 71 -0.45 8.22 9.06
N PHE A 72 -0.44 9.51 8.76
CA PHE A 72 -1.20 10.11 7.67
C PHE A 72 -0.23 10.67 6.64
N PHE A 73 -0.36 10.23 5.40
CA PHE A 73 0.50 10.63 4.30
C PHE A 73 -0.37 11.34 3.25
N PHE A 74 0.01 12.57 2.92
CA PHE A 74 -0.80 13.47 2.11
C PHE A 74 -0.40 13.39 0.63
N GLU A 75 -1.35 13.76 -0.25
CA GLU A 75 -1.09 13.90 -1.68
C GLU A 75 -0.06 15.01 -1.93
N GLU A 76 0.72 14.82 -2.99
CA GLU A 76 1.56 15.90 -3.51
C GLU A 76 0.65 17.03 -4.02
N GLY A 77 0.92 18.27 -3.60
CA GLY A 77 0.07 19.42 -3.94
C GLY A 77 -1.17 19.60 -3.05
N ALA A 78 -1.37 18.77 -2.01
CA ALA A 78 -2.45 19.00 -1.04
C ALA A 78 -2.27 20.29 -0.21
N PHE A 79 -1.04 20.80 -0.12
CA PHE A 79 -0.67 21.97 0.68
C PHE A 79 -0.05 23.09 -0.16
N GLY A 80 -0.30 24.33 0.28
CA GLY A 80 0.37 25.51 -0.24
C GLY A 80 1.70 25.78 0.48
N GLU A 81 2.38 26.85 0.06
CA GLU A 81 3.72 27.20 0.58
C GLU A 81 3.72 27.51 2.08
N SER A 82 2.58 27.94 2.64
CA SER A 82 2.44 28.24 4.08
C SER A 82 1.84 27.07 4.88
N GLY A 83 1.60 25.93 4.24
CA GLY A 83 1.04 24.72 4.84
C GLY A 83 -0.46 24.76 5.12
N GLU A 84 -1.15 25.72 4.53
CA GLU A 84 -2.58 25.70 4.35
C GLU A 84 -3.00 24.56 3.40
N LEU A 85 -4.18 23.99 3.63
CA LEU A 85 -4.72 22.95 2.77
C LEU A 85 -5.35 23.60 1.53
N LEU A 86 -4.96 23.15 0.34
CA LEU A 86 -5.45 23.67 -0.95
C LEU A 86 -6.64 22.88 -1.50
N VAL A 87 -6.93 21.72 -0.91
CA VAL A 87 -7.97 20.80 -1.34
C VAL A 87 -8.94 20.50 -0.19
N ASP A 88 -10.04 19.82 -0.50
CA ASP A 88 -10.92 19.31 0.56
C ASP A 88 -10.12 18.37 1.49
N PRO A 89 -10.25 18.48 2.83
CA PRO A 89 -9.61 17.55 3.78
C PRO A 89 -9.85 16.07 3.46
N MET A 90 -11.03 15.75 2.91
CA MET A 90 -11.40 14.40 2.50
C MET A 90 -10.65 13.89 1.26
N MET A 91 -9.92 14.78 0.57
CA MET A 91 -9.14 14.51 -0.64
C MET A 91 -7.64 14.70 -0.39
N ALA A 92 -7.24 15.13 0.79
CA ALA A 92 -5.87 15.52 1.08
C ALA A 92 -4.92 14.33 1.32
N LEU A 93 -5.46 13.18 1.75
CA LEU A 93 -4.66 12.01 2.10
C LEU A 93 -4.43 11.12 0.88
N ASN A 94 -3.16 10.76 0.63
CA ASN A 94 -2.79 9.70 -0.30
C ASN A 94 -2.94 8.32 0.33
N LYS A 95 -2.50 8.18 1.59
CA LYS A 95 -2.64 6.93 2.35
C LYS A 95 -2.59 7.14 3.86
N VAL A 96 -3.09 6.14 4.59
CA VAL A 96 -2.90 6.00 6.04
C VAL A 96 -2.26 4.65 6.33
N GLY A 97 -1.22 4.63 7.16
CA GLY A 97 -0.45 3.43 7.47
C GLY A 97 0.46 3.64 8.70
N HIS A 98 1.15 2.63 9.21
CA HIS A 98 1.29 1.29 8.66
C HIS A 98 0.71 0.20 9.60
N TYR A 99 0.03 0.61 10.67
CA TYR A 99 -0.39 -0.28 11.76
C TYR A 99 -1.92 -0.31 12.00
N LEU A 100 -2.71 -0.01 10.97
CA LEU A 100 -4.18 -0.09 11.01
C LEU A 100 -4.70 -1.47 11.44
N HIS A 101 -4.05 -2.55 10.98
CA HIS A 101 -4.42 -3.92 11.31
C HIS A 101 -4.38 -4.22 12.81
N VAL A 102 -3.64 -3.47 13.63
CA VAL A 102 -3.65 -3.62 15.09
C VAL A 102 -4.45 -2.53 15.78
N GLN A 103 -4.26 -1.27 15.38
CA GLN A 103 -4.77 -0.11 16.11
C GLN A 103 -6.22 0.25 15.76
N HIS A 104 -6.73 -0.18 14.61
CA HIS A 104 -8.07 0.18 14.18
C HIS A 104 -8.99 -1.04 14.16
N PRO A 105 -10.10 -1.04 14.92
CA PRO A 105 -10.91 -2.23 15.17
C PRO A 105 -11.52 -2.85 13.89
N ILE A 106 -11.99 -2.01 12.96
CA ILE A 106 -12.56 -2.49 11.68
C ILE A 106 -11.50 -3.19 10.81
N PHE A 107 -10.33 -2.58 10.62
CA PHE A 107 -9.24 -3.20 9.86
C PHE A 107 -8.74 -4.47 10.56
N ASN A 108 -8.57 -4.45 11.88
CA ASN A 108 -8.18 -5.62 12.67
C ASN A 108 -9.14 -6.81 12.46
N LYS A 109 -10.45 -6.57 12.57
CA LYS A 109 -11.50 -7.58 12.36
C LYS A 109 -11.35 -8.29 11.01
N ILE A 110 -11.10 -7.55 9.94
CA ILE A 110 -10.96 -8.11 8.59
C ILE A 110 -9.62 -8.81 8.41
N THR A 111 -8.52 -8.16 8.82
CA THR A 111 -7.16 -8.71 8.68
C THR A 111 -7.00 -10.06 9.39
N PHE A 112 -7.62 -10.23 10.56
CA PHE A 112 -7.53 -11.47 11.35
C PHE A 112 -8.77 -12.36 11.23
N SER A 113 -9.61 -12.13 10.21
CA SER A 113 -10.77 -12.98 9.91
C SER A 113 -10.37 -14.39 9.49
N ASP A 114 -11.28 -15.36 9.67
CA ASP A 114 -11.01 -16.75 9.31
C ASP A 114 -10.86 -16.95 7.80
N ARG A 115 -11.47 -16.10 6.97
CA ARG A 115 -11.25 -16.11 5.51
C ARG A 115 -9.80 -15.78 5.15
N VAL A 116 -9.19 -14.79 5.81
CA VAL A 116 -7.77 -14.46 5.57
C VAL A 116 -6.87 -15.59 6.04
N LYS A 117 -7.15 -16.19 7.20
CA LYS A 117 -6.40 -17.35 7.70
C LYS A 117 -6.49 -18.53 6.74
N GLU A 118 -7.68 -18.81 6.20
CA GLU A 118 -7.90 -19.86 5.22
C GLU A 118 -7.08 -19.62 3.94
N VAL A 119 -7.05 -18.40 3.41
CA VAL A 119 -6.17 -18.07 2.27
C VAL A 119 -4.71 -18.30 2.64
N CYS A 120 -4.25 -17.87 3.82
CA CYS A 120 -2.88 -18.14 4.26
C CYS A 120 -2.57 -19.65 4.30
N LEU A 121 -3.51 -20.48 4.79
CA LEU A 121 -3.37 -21.94 4.78
C LEU A 121 -3.30 -22.50 3.35
N GLN A 122 -4.17 -22.04 2.46
CA GLN A 122 -4.19 -22.44 1.05
C GLN A 122 -2.92 -22.02 0.29
N LEU A 123 -2.25 -20.95 0.74
CA LEU A 123 -0.96 -20.50 0.24
C LEU A 123 0.24 -21.16 0.96
N ASN A 124 0.01 -22.17 1.79
CA ASN A 124 1.03 -22.91 2.56
C ASN A 124 1.84 -22.04 3.54
N PHE A 125 1.27 -20.97 4.09
CA PHE A 125 1.93 -20.25 5.19
C PHE A 125 1.97 -21.12 6.45
N ASN A 126 3.16 -21.32 7.02
CA ASN A 126 3.34 -22.04 8.29
C ASN A 126 3.01 -21.16 9.51
N LYS A 127 3.62 -19.97 9.57
CA LYS A 127 3.42 -18.98 10.65
C LYS A 127 3.25 -17.59 10.03
N PRO A 128 2.08 -17.28 9.43
CA PRO A 128 1.86 -15.98 8.81
C PRO A 128 1.92 -14.87 9.87
N ALA A 129 2.53 -13.75 9.50
CA ALA A 129 2.59 -12.54 10.31
C ALA A 129 2.28 -11.32 9.43
N VAL A 130 1.50 -10.39 9.97
CA VAL A 130 1.18 -9.14 9.28
C VAL A 130 2.28 -8.13 9.59
N CYS A 131 3.07 -7.76 8.59
CA CYS A 131 4.17 -6.81 8.76
C CYS A 131 3.73 -5.36 8.54
N GLN A 132 2.64 -5.13 7.81
CA GLN A 132 2.17 -3.81 7.41
C GLN A 132 0.71 -3.86 6.96
N SER A 133 -0.02 -2.76 7.16
CA SER A 133 -1.33 -2.52 6.58
C SER A 133 -1.47 -1.04 6.19
N MET A 134 -2.11 -0.75 5.06
CA MET A 134 -2.38 0.61 4.62
C MET A 134 -3.81 0.75 4.10
N TYR A 135 -4.37 1.94 4.25
CA TYR A 135 -5.52 2.40 3.46
C TYR A 135 -4.99 3.35 2.38
N ILE A 136 -5.29 3.08 1.12
CA ILE A 136 -4.81 3.87 -0.01
C ILE A 136 -5.98 4.61 -0.63
N TYR A 137 -5.86 5.93 -0.74
CA TYR A 137 -6.82 6.75 -1.46
C TYR A 137 -6.36 6.91 -2.90
N LYS A 138 -7.30 6.86 -3.84
CA LYS A 138 -7.11 7.24 -5.23
C LYS A 138 -8.02 8.41 -5.54
N ASN A 139 -7.67 9.55 -4.94
CA ASN A 139 -8.46 10.77 -5.00
C ASN A 139 -8.62 11.23 -6.46
N PRO A 140 -9.84 11.54 -6.93
CA PRO A 140 -10.04 12.15 -8.23
C PRO A 140 -9.20 13.40 -8.46
N GLY A 141 -8.56 13.50 -9.63
CA GLY A 141 -7.79 14.66 -10.07
C GLY A 141 -6.38 14.78 -9.48
N ILE A 142 -6.23 14.56 -8.17
CA ILE A 142 -4.94 14.75 -7.45
C ILE A 142 -4.29 13.45 -6.97
N GLY A 143 -4.95 12.30 -7.17
CA GLY A 143 -4.45 11.01 -6.71
C GLY A 143 -3.11 10.66 -7.35
N GLY A 144 -2.06 10.56 -6.53
CA GLY A 144 -0.71 10.25 -7.01
C GLY A 144 -0.62 8.92 -7.76
N GLU A 145 0.16 8.91 -8.84
CA GLU A 145 0.56 7.69 -9.53
C GLU A 145 1.42 6.82 -8.60
N VAL A 146 1.21 5.50 -8.66
CA VAL A 146 2.09 4.54 -8.01
C VAL A 146 2.98 3.94 -9.09
N ILE A 147 4.26 4.33 -9.08
CA ILE A 147 5.24 3.81 -10.05
C ILE A 147 5.42 2.30 -9.91
N SER A 148 5.80 1.65 -11.00
CA SER A 148 6.04 0.21 -11.05
C SER A 148 7.06 -0.26 -10.02
N HIS A 149 6.69 -1.28 -9.24
CA HIS A 149 7.53 -1.84 -8.19
C HIS A 149 7.21 -3.30 -7.88
N GLN A 150 8.08 -3.94 -7.08
CA GLN A 150 7.78 -5.18 -6.38
C GLN A 150 7.75 -4.85 -4.89
N ASP A 151 6.77 -5.35 -4.13
CA ASP A 151 6.68 -5.07 -2.68
C ASP A 151 7.94 -5.50 -1.94
N SER A 152 8.58 -6.60 -2.37
CA SER A 152 9.86 -7.08 -1.83
C SER A 152 11.05 -6.13 -2.05
N TRP A 153 10.89 -5.04 -2.84
CA TRP A 153 11.84 -3.91 -2.84
C TRP A 153 11.89 -3.26 -1.46
N PHE A 154 10.73 -3.14 -0.81
CA PHE A 154 10.53 -2.45 0.46
C PHE A 154 10.49 -3.43 1.64
N LEU A 155 9.85 -4.58 1.45
CA LEU A 155 9.63 -5.61 2.47
C LEU A 155 10.44 -6.87 2.13
N HIS A 156 11.76 -6.77 2.29
CA HIS A 156 12.66 -7.86 1.92
C HIS A 156 12.67 -9.01 2.95
N THR A 157 12.70 -10.24 2.46
CA THR A 157 12.85 -11.50 3.22
C THR A 157 13.76 -12.46 2.45
N GLU A 158 14.43 -13.38 3.16
CA GLU A 158 15.27 -14.41 2.57
C GLU A 158 14.91 -15.79 3.16
N PRO A 159 14.34 -16.73 2.37
CA PRO A 159 13.85 -16.55 0.99
C PRO A 159 12.65 -15.58 0.90
N ASN A 160 12.36 -15.06 -0.30
CA ASN A 160 11.25 -14.13 -0.49
C ASN A 160 9.91 -14.80 -0.15
N SER A 161 9.24 -14.30 0.89
CA SER A 161 8.01 -14.89 1.44
C SER A 161 6.86 -13.89 1.60
N VAL A 162 7.04 -12.64 1.17
CA VAL A 162 6.02 -11.59 1.32
C VAL A 162 4.94 -11.75 0.26
N ILE A 163 3.68 -11.74 0.70
CA ILE A 163 2.48 -11.69 -0.14
C ILE A 163 1.64 -10.50 0.31
N GLY A 164 1.23 -9.67 -0.65
CA GLY A 164 0.28 -8.58 -0.44
C GLY A 164 -1.15 -9.09 -0.52
N PHE A 165 -2.02 -8.56 0.33
CA PHE A 165 -3.47 -8.72 0.22
C PHE A 165 -4.05 -7.34 -0.08
N TRP A 166 -4.69 -7.18 -1.23
CA TRP A 166 -5.24 -5.92 -1.68
C TRP A 166 -6.76 -6.03 -1.84
N PHE A 167 -7.51 -5.23 -1.09
CA PHE A 167 -8.97 -5.27 -1.06
C PHE A 167 -9.58 -4.11 -1.85
N ALA A 168 -10.45 -4.41 -2.82
CA ALA A 168 -11.21 -3.39 -3.54
C ALA A 168 -12.34 -2.85 -2.66
N LEU A 169 -12.27 -1.57 -2.28
CA LEU A 169 -13.36 -0.92 -1.53
C LEU A 169 -14.30 -0.11 -2.43
N GLU A 170 -13.89 0.09 -3.67
CA GLU A 170 -14.63 0.69 -4.78
C GLU A 170 -14.28 -0.09 -6.06
N ASP A 171 -15.12 0.04 -7.09
CA ASP A 171 -14.84 -0.58 -8.39
C ASP A 171 -13.54 -0.04 -8.97
N CYS A 172 -12.66 -0.91 -9.43
CA CYS A 172 -11.37 -0.55 -9.98
C CYS A 172 -11.38 -0.64 -11.49
N THR A 173 -11.31 0.52 -12.12
CA THR A 173 -11.36 0.73 -13.57
C THR A 173 -10.04 1.33 -14.06
N ILE A 174 -9.82 1.35 -15.37
CA ILE A 174 -8.66 2.03 -15.96
C ILE A 174 -8.71 3.52 -15.60
N GLN A 175 -9.90 4.12 -15.59
CA GLN A 175 -10.12 5.54 -15.41
C GLN A 175 -9.85 6.03 -13.98
N ASN A 176 -10.00 5.16 -12.97
CA ASN A 176 -9.72 5.50 -11.56
C ASN A 176 -8.45 4.85 -11.00
N GLY A 177 -7.60 4.32 -11.88
CA GLY A 177 -6.26 3.86 -11.50
C GLY A 177 -6.23 2.45 -10.91
N CYS A 178 -6.93 1.50 -11.53
CA CYS A 178 -6.80 0.07 -11.20
C CYS A 178 -5.33 -0.39 -11.24
N LEU A 179 -5.00 -1.42 -10.48
CA LEU A 179 -3.67 -2.04 -10.54
C LEU A 179 -3.35 -2.52 -11.96
N GLN A 180 -2.09 -2.36 -12.34
CA GLN A 180 -1.51 -2.97 -13.54
C GLN A 180 -0.39 -3.91 -13.12
N VAL A 181 -0.35 -5.10 -13.73
CA VAL A 181 0.62 -6.15 -13.36
C VAL A 181 1.31 -6.71 -14.60
N ILE A 182 2.52 -7.25 -14.40
CA ILE A 182 3.23 -8.03 -15.42
C ILE A 182 3.17 -9.49 -14.99
N LYS A 183 2.32 -10.28 -15.67
CA LYS A 183 2.12 -11.70 -15.37
C LYS A 183 3.46 -12.46 -15.42
N GLY A 184 3.77 -13.19 -14.35
CA GLY A 184 4.99 -14.01 -14.23
C GLY A 184 6.27 -13.24 -13.86
N SER A 185 6.21 -11.92 -13.71
CA SER A 185 7.39 -11.08 -13.36
C SER A 185 7.97 -11.40 -11.98
N HIS A 186 7.23 -12.05 -11.09
CA HIS A 186 7.75 -12.52 -9.80
C HIS A 186 8.83 -13.59 -9.94
N LYS A 187 8.95 -14.24 -11.11
CA LYS A 187 9.93 -15.30 -11.38
C LYS A 187 11.32 -14.78 -11.72
N SER A 188 11.50 -13.48 -11.99
CA SER A 188 12.79 -12.88 -12.33
C SER A 188 13.58 -12.37 -11.11
N GLY A 189 13.18 -12.77 -9.90
CA GLY A 189 13.79 -12.33 -8.65
C GLY A 189 13.47 -10.87 -8.32
N ILE A 190 14.22 -10.30 -7.37
CA ILE A 190 14.01 -8.92 -6.91
C ILE A 190 14.97 -7.99 -7.65
N HIS A 191 14.42 -6.98 -8.33
CA HIS A 191 15.22 -6.15 -9.23
C HIS A 191 16.04 -5.07 -8.50
N ARG A 192 15.52 -4.53 -7.39
CA ARG A 192 16.21 -3.56 -6.52
C ARG A 192 15.66 -3.59 -5.10
N HIS A 193 16.39 -3.02 -4.14
CA HIS A 193 15.97 -2.84 -2.76
C HIS A 193 15.96 -1.37 -2.38
N TYR A 194 14.92 -0.96 -1.65
CA TYR A 194 14.86 0.32 -0.95
C TYR A 194 15.23 0.07 0.51
N LYS A 195 16.40 0.57 0.92
CA LYS A 195 17.01 0.22 2.21
C LYS A 195 17.38 1.47 2.98
N ARG A 196 17.52 1.30 4.30
CA ARG A 196 18.12 2.33 5.15
C ARG A 196 19.53 2.63 4.67
N ASN A 197 19.85 3.91 4.59
CA ASN A 197 21.17 4.35 4.19
C ASN A 197 22.20 3.86 5.23
N PRO A 198 23.21 3.05 4.83
CA PRO A 198 24.23 2.59 5.76
C PRO A 198 25.18 3.70 6.21
N GLU A 199 25.23 4.83 5.50
CA GLU A 199 26.07 5.97 5.84
C GLU A 199 25.52 6.72 7.06
N LYS A 200 26.31 6.75 8.15
CA LYS A 200 25.93 7.45 9.37
C LYS A 200 25.93 8.96 9.14
N GLY A 201 24.83 9.62 9.49
CA GLY A 201 24.70 11.07 9.36
C GLY A 201 24.36 11.54 7.94
N ALA A 202 24.04 10.61 7.02
CA ALA A 202 23.56 10.99 5.71
C ALA A 202 22.25 11.79 5.80
N ASN A 203 22.13 12.81 4.94
CA ASN A 203 20.92 13.63 4.85
C ASN A 203 19.71 12.81 4.38
N GLN A 204 19.94 11.85 3.48
CA GLN A 204 18.95 10.89 3.00
C GLN A 204 19.03 9.60 3.82
N LEU A 205 17.94 9.25 4.49
CA LEU A 205 17.82 8.08 5.36
C LEU A 205 17.52 6.79 4.59
N LEU A 206 16.99 6.89 3.36
CA LEU A 206 16.58 5.76 2.55
C LEU A 206 17.11 5.85 1.12
N VAL A 207 17.73 4.78 0.65
CA VAL A 207 18.38 4.72 -0.67
C VAL A 207 17.99 3.46 -1.43
N TYR A 208 17.93 3.56 -2.75
CA TYR A 208 17.89 2.39 -3.61
C TYR A 208 19.31 1.83 -3.78
N ASP A 209 19.46 0.51 -3.73
CA ASP A 209 20.73 -0.14 -3.98
C ASP A 209 21.11 -0.21 -5.47
N ARG A 210 20.12 -0.03 -6.36
CA ARG A 210 20.24 -0.09 -7.82
C ARG A 210 19.30 0.93 -8.48
N PRO A 211 19.60 1.37 -9.72
CA PRO A 211 18.70 2.21 -10.51
C PRO A 211 17.31 1.58 -10.70
N ALA A 212 16.32 2.40 -11.00
CA ALA A 212 14.98 1.91 -11.33
C ALA A 212 15.02 1.00 -12.57
N PRO A 213 14.42 -0.21 -12.53
CA PRO A 213 14.26 -1.02 -13.72
C PRO A 213 13.26 -0.35 -14.67
N ILE A 214 13.45 -0.60 -15.96
CA ILE A 214 12.52 -0.16 -17.01
C ILE A 214 11.73 -1.37 -17.47
N TYR A 215 10.41 -1.24 -17.45
CA TYR A 215 9.49 -2.26 -17.94
C TYR A 215 8.72 -1.71 -19.14
N PRO A 216 8.66 -2.42 -20.28
CA PRO A 216 7.88 -1.95 -21.43
C PRO A 216 6.40 -1.83 -21.07
N GLU A 217 5.76 -0.71 -21.43
CA GLU A 217 4.33 -0.47 -21.17
C GLU A 217 3.43 -1.60 -21.73
N SER A 218 3.81 -2.17 -22.86
CA SER A 218 3.11 -3.30 -23.50
C SER A 218 3.12 -4.59 -22.67
N SER A 219 3.93 -4.68 -21.61
CA SER A 219 4.00 -5.84 -20.73
C SER A 219 2.94 -5.81 -19.63
N TYR A 220 2.32 -4.65 -19.38
CA TYR A 220 1.34 -4.49 -18.31
C TYR A 220 -0.04 -4.95 -18.75
N THR A 221 -0.74 -5.62 -17.84
CA THR A 221 -2.15 -5.95 -17.97
C THR A 221 -2.93 -5.26 -16.86
N PRO A 222 -3.97 -4.48 -17.18
CA PRO A 222 -4.84 -3.89 -16.17
C PRO A 222 -5.67 -4.97 -15.47
N LEU A 223 -5.78 -4.88 -14.15
CA LEU A 223 -6.61 -5.76 -13.33
C LEU A 223 -7.88 -5.03 -12.91
N LEU A 224 -8.92 -5.15 -13.74
CA LEU A 224 -10.25 -4.60 -13.48
C LEU A 224 -10.95 -5.48 -12.46
N VAL A 225 -11.41 -4.89 -11.37
CA VAL A 225 -11.96 -5.64 -10.23
C VAL A 225 -13.06 -4.84 -9.55
N ASP A 226 -14.21 -5.48 -9.37
CA ASP A 226 -15.36 -4.90 -8.71
C ASP A 226 -15.14 -4.77 -7.21
N LYS A 227 -15.88 -3.83 -6.59
CA LYS A 227 -15.91 -3.62 -5.14
C LYS A 227 -16.14 -4.94 -4.38
N GLY A 228 -15.34 -5.20 -3.35
CA GLY A 228 -15.43 -6.35 -2.44
C GLY A 228 -14.55 -7.55 -2.78
N LYS A 229 -13.91 -7.56 -3.95
CA LYS A 229 -12.93 -8.59 -4.34
C LYS A 229 -11.55 -8.33 -3.72
N VAL A 230 -10.76 -9.38 -3.53
CA VAL A 230 -9.35 -9.29 -3.05
C VAL A 230 -8.38 -9.79 -4.11
N LYS A 231 -7.18 -9.19 -4.16
CA LYS A 231 -6.04 -9.59 -5.00
C LYS A 231 -4.83 -9.94 -4.14
#